data_AF-A0AAV4HL98-F1
#
_entry.id   AF-A0AAV4HL98-F1
#
_cell.length_a   1.000
_cell.length_b   1.000
_cell.length_c   1.000
_cell.angle_alpha   90.00
_cell.angle_beta   90.00
_cell.angle_gamma   90.00
#
_symmetry.space_group_name_H-M   'P 1'
#
loop_
_entity.id
_entity.type
_entity.pdbx_description
1 polymer ?
#
loop_
_entity_poly.entity_id
_entity_poly.type
_entity_poly.pdbx_seq_one_letter_code
_entity_poly.pdbx_strand_id
1 'polypeptide(L)'
;MHIVESHWRFFSHILRRYIDIPANKAMQAYFEQMACRYRGRPTTTLPVIINKELSQAYTDMKLTTSNDLQTMRQIDSTSTRPEQVENVYTEDRGVC
;
A
#
# COMPACT_ATOMS: atom_id res chain seq x y z
N MET A 1 -12.82 3.25 -21.26
CA MET A 1 -12.17 2.62 -20.08
C MET A 1 -10.89 3.40 -19.79
N HIS A 2 -10.86 4.20 -18.72
CA HIS A 2 -9.67 4.95 -18.33
C HIS A 2 -8.76 4.02 -17.50
N ILE A 3 -7.63 3.61 -18.08
CA ILE A 3 -6.68 2.67 -17.48
C ILE A 3 -6.16 3.19 -16.13
N VAL A 4 -5.85 4.49 -16.06
CA VAL A 4 -5.41 5.18 -14.84
C VAL A 4 -6.45 5.01 -13.72
N GLU A 5 -7.71 5.36 -13.97
CA GLU A 5 -8.77 5.23 -12.96
C GLU A 5 -8.93 3.78 -12.46
N SER A 6 -8.74 2.80 -13.35
CA SER A 6 -8.83 1.38 -12.98
C SER A 6 -7.68 0.96 -12.06
N HIS A 7 -6.46 1.44 -12.31
CA HIS A 7 -5.31 1.22 -11.44
C HIS A 7 -5.54 1.81 -10.05
N TRP A 8 -6.01 3.05 -9.99
CA TRP A 8 -6.32 3.74 -8.74
C TRP A 8 -7.42 3.04 -7.95
N ARG A 9 -8.52 2.66 -8.60
CA ARG A 9 -9.60 1.92 -7.94
C ARG A 9 -9.11 0.59 -7.37
N PHE A 10 -8.27 -0.14 -8.11
CA PHE A 10 -7.69 -1.39 -7.64
C PHE A 10 -6.71 -1.19 -6.48
N PHE A 11 -5.85 -0.18 -6.58
CA PHE A 11 -4.90 0.18 -5.53
C PHE A 11 -5.61 0.56 -4.23
N SER A 12 -6.55 1.52 -4.28
CA SER A 12 -7.36 1.89 -3.12
C SER A 12 -8.17 0.71 -2.60
N HIS A 13 -8.68 -0.16 -3.49
CA HIS A 13 -9.35 -1.38 -3.05
C HIS A 13 -8.42 -2.24 -2.18
N ILE A 14 -7.17 -2.49 -2.60
CA ILE A 14 -6.20 -3.24 -1.78
C ILE A 14 -5.92 -2.53 -0.45
N LEU A 15 -5.74 -1.20 -0.46
CA LEU A 15 -5.44 -0.43 0.75
C LEU A 15 -6.52 -0.54 1.82
N ARG A 16 -7.79 -0.58 1.41
CA ARG A 16 -8.96 -0.68 2.30
C ARG A 16 -9.20 -2.09 2.85
N ARG A 17 -8.57 -3.12 2.29
CA ARG A 17 -8.70 -4.49 2.81
C ARG A 17 -7.79 -4.69 4.02
N TYR A 18 -8.10 -5.71 4.80
CA TYR A 18 -7.30 -6.14 5.96
C TYR A 18 -5.82 -6.32 5.60
N ILE A 19 -4.91 -5.94 6.50
CA ILE A 19 -3.46 -5.96 6.26
C ILE A 19 -2.96 -7.38 5.91
N ASP A 20 -3.60 -8.41 6.46
CA ASP A 20 -3.14 -9.79 6.32
C ASP A 20 -3.43 -10.43 4.94
N ILE A 21 -4.18 -9.75 4.05
CA ILE A 21 -4.43 -10.31 2.72
C ILE A 21 -3.12 -10.44 1.92
N PRO A 22 -2.99 -11.45 1.05
CA PRO A 22 -1.79 -11.67 0.26
C PRO A 22 -1.35 -10.44 -0.55
N ALA A 23 -2.28 -9.66 -1.08
CA ALA A 23 -1.98 -8.46 -1.87
C ALA A 23 -1.33 -7.35 -1.03
N ASN A 24 -1.80 -7.15 0.21
CA ASN A 24 -1.23 -6.16 1.14
C ASN A 24 0.16 -6.59 1.58
N LYS A 25 0.33 -7.87 1.95
CA LYS A 25 1.65 -8.45 2.28
C LYS A 25 2.64 -8.32 1.12
N ALA A 26 2.23 -8.64 -0.11
CA ALA A 26 3.08 -8.52 -1.29
C ALA A 26 3.47 -7.05 -1.57
N MET A 27 2.55 -6.11 -1.37
CA MET A 27 2.80 -4.68 -1.54
C MET A 27 3.76 -4.14 -0.48
N GLN A 28 3.61 -4.58 0.76
CA GLN A 28 4.53 -4.23 1.84
C GLN A 28 5.93 -4.83 1.60
N ALA A 29 6.01 -6.12 1.26
CA ALA A 29 7.25 -6.79 0.91
C ALA A 29 7.97 -6.12 -0.27
N TYR A 30 7.23 -5.61 -1.27
CA TYR A 30 7.82 -4.86 -2.39
C TYR A 30 8.63 -3.64 -1.91
N PHE A 31 8.14 -2.89 -0.93
CA PHE A 31 8.85 -1.72 -0.39
C PHE A 31 9.94 -2.08 0.62
N GLU A 32 9.80 -3.20 1.33
CA GLU A 32 10.80 -3.70 2.29
C GLU A 32 12.02 -4.32 1.58
N GLN A 33 11.83 -4.93 0.40
CA GLN A 33 12.88 -5.66 -0.33
C GLN A 33 13.75 -4.80 -1.27
N MET A 34 13.57 -3.48 -1.33
CA MET A 34 14.28 -2.62 -2.30
C MET A 34 15.81 -2.49 -2.10
N ALA A 35 16.42 -3.24 -1.17
CA ALA A 35 17.88 -3.30 -1.01
C ALA A 35 18.59 -3.88 -2.25
N CYS A 36 17.94 -4.78 -3.00
CA CYS A 36 18.47 -5.32 -4.26
C CYS A 36 17.76 -4.68 -5.46
N ARG A 37 18.40 -3.70 -6.11
CA ARG A 37 17.94 -3.18 -7.41
C ARG A 37 17.98 -4.31 -8.45
N TYR A 38 16.82 -4.85 -8.79
CA TYR A 38 16.66 -5.73 -9.94
C TYR A 38 17.12 -5.00 -11.21
N ARG A 39 18.20 -5.47 -11.84
CA ARG A 39 18.83 -4.84 -13.02
C ARG A 39 18.17 -5.21 -14.36
N GLY A 40 17.06 -5.96 -14.33
CA GLY A 40 16.34 -6.42 -15.52
C GLY A 40 15.33 -5.39 -16.07
N ARG A 41 14.37 -5.87 -16.86
CA ARG A 41 13.29 -5.05 -17.43
C ARG A 41 12.60 -4.23 -16.32
N PRO A 42 12.30 -2.93 -16.55
CA PRO A 42 11.57 -2.12 -15.59
C PRO A 42 10.29 -2.83 -15.15
N THR A 43 10.14 -3.04 -13.85
CA THR A 43 8.96 -3.71 -13.29
C THR A 43 7.73 -2.85 -13.51
N THR A 44 6.75 -3.36 -14.25
CA THR A 44 5.43 -2.73 -14.41
C THR A 44 4.47 -3.15 -13.29
N THR A 45 5.00 -3.28 -12.07
CA THR A 45 4.19 -3.66 -10.92
C THR A 45 3.26 -2.51 -10.54
N LEU A 46 2.12 -2.83 -9.94
CA LEU A 46 1.12 -1.84 -9.53
C LEU A 46 1.75 -0.66 -8.74
N PRO A 47 2.67 -0.87 -7.77
CA PRO A 47 3.33 0.24 -7.08
C PRO A 47 4.10 1.20 -7.98
N VAL A 48 4.80 0.69 -9.01
CA VAL A 48 5.58 1.53 -9.94
C VAL A 48 4.68 2.36 -10.83
N ILE A 49 3.61 1.74 -11.33
CA ILE A 49 2.63 2.42 -12.18
C ILE A 49 1.92 3.52 -11.38
N ILE A 50 1.43 3.20 -10.18
CA ILE A 50 0.78 4.16 -9.29
C ILE A 50 1.73 5.29 -8.90
N ASN A 51 3.00 5.01 -8.58
CA ASN A 51 3.98 6.06 -8.28
C ASN A 51 4.23 7.00 -9.47
N LYS A 52 4.25 6.46 -10.70
CA LYS A 52 4.37 7.26 -11.93
C LYS A 52 3.14 8.14 -12.13
N GLU A 53 1.95 7.60 -11.97
CA GLU A 53 0.68 8.33 -12.09
C GLU A 53 0.57 9.41 -10.99
N LEU A 54 0.98 9.10 -9.76
CA LEU A 54 1.09 10.05 -8.63
C LEU A 54 1.98 11.23 -8.97
N SER A 55 3.20 10.95 -9.45
CA SER A 55 4.18 11.99 -9.77
C SER A 55 3.72 12.89 -10.92
N GLN A 56 2.80 12.42 -11.76
CA GLN A 56 2.19 13.21 -12.85
C GLN A 56 1.03 14.08 -12.34
N ALA A 57 0.27 13.61 -11.35
CA ALA A 57 -0.90 14.30 -10.81
C ALA A 57 -0.58 15.24 -9.64
N TYR A 58 0.46 14.93 -8.85
CA TYR A 58 0.82 15.60 -7.61
C TYR A 58 2.35 15.70 -7.48
N THR A 59 2.86 16.88 -7.11
CA THR A 59 4.30 17.10 -6.91
C THR A 59 4.82 16.55 -5.58
N ASP A 60 3.95 16.51 -4.57
CA ASP A 60 4.36 16.25 -3.17
C ASP A 60 4.04 14.81 -2.72
N MET A 61 3.31 14.05 -3.55
CA MET A 61 2.95 12.67 -3.22
C MET A 61 3.81 11.67 -3.98
N LYS A 62 4.34 10.70 -3.24
CA LYS A 62 5.18 9.62 -3.76
C LYS A 62 4.74 8.30 -3.15
N LEU A 63 5.00 7.21 -3.85
CA LEU A 63 4.78 5.85 -3.37
C LEU A 63 6.07 5.05 -3.61
N THR A 64 7.07 5.32 -2.77
CA THR A 64 8.43 4.78 -2.90
C THR A 64 8.88 3.98 -1.69
N THR A 65 8.28 4.23 -0.53
CA THR A 65 8.64 3.60 0.73
C THR A 65 7.41 2.97 1.41
N SER A 66 7.66 2.08 2.37
CA SER A 66 6.60 1.51 3.21
C SER A 66 5.88 2.59 4.04
N ASN A 67 6.59 3.66 4.41
CA ASN A 67 5.99 4.81 5.10
C ASN A 67 4.99 5.55 4.21
N ASP A 68 5.34 5.77 2.93
CA ASP A 68 4.44 6.37 1.95
C ASP A 68 3.15 5.54 1.79
N LEU A 69 3.29 4.21 1.78
CA LEU A 69 2.15 3.28 1.73
C LEU A 69 1.23 3.43 2.95
N GLN A 70 1.79 3.63 4.14
CA GLN A 70 1.01 3.86 5.37
C GLN A 70 0.28 5.21 5.33
N THR A 71 0.93 6.27 4.85
CA THR A 71 0.30 7.57 4.64
C THR A 71 -0.88 7.46 3.67
N MET A 72 -0.74 6.70 2.57
CA MET A 72 -1.83 6.47 1.62
C MET A 72 -3.00 5.71 2.25
N ARG A 73 -2.74 4.73 3.13
CA ARG A 73 -3.81 4.05 3.88
C ARG A 73 -4.55 5.00 4.80
N GLN A 74 -3.83 5.89 5.49
CA GLN A 74 -4.44 6.89 6.36
C GLN A 74 -5.36 7.82 5.55
N ILE A 75 -4.89 8.36 4.43
CA ILE A 75 -5.70 9.20 3.54
C ILE A 75 -6.98 8.47 3.10
N ASP A 76 -6.85 7.22 2.64
CA ASP A 76 -7.99 6.44 2.15
C ASP A 76 -8.98 6.05 3.28
N SER A 77 -8.46 5.78 4.48
CA SER A 77 -9.28 5.52 5.68
C SER A 77 -10.01 6.78 6.16
N THR A 78 -9.39 7.96 6.09
CA THR A 78 -10.03 9.23 6.50
C THR A 78 -11.16 9.67 5.57
N SER A 79 -11.18 9.16 4.33
CA SER A 79 -12.29 9.41 3.39
C SER A 79 -13.56 8.63 3.75
N THR A 80 -13.50 7.67 4.67
CA THR A 80 -14.64 6.84 5.09
C THR A 80 -14.79 6.94 6.61
N ARG A 81 -15.95 7.38 7.10
CA ARG A 81 -16.25 7.40 8.54
C ARG A 81 -16.08 6.00 9.17
N PRO A 82 -15.74 5.94 10.47
CA PRO A 82 -15.00 4.83 11.06
C PRO A 82 -15.95 3.81 11.64
N GLU A 83 -15.83 2.54 11.26
CA GLU A 83 -16.18 1.44 12.15
C GLU A 83 -15.20 0.29 11.95
N GLN A 84 -14.74 -0.24 13.08
CA GLN A 84 -14.08 -1.53 13.29
C GLN A 84 -12.55 -1.50 13.31
N VAL A 85 -12.02 -0.94 14.41
CA VAL A 85 -10.81 -1.48 15.02
C VAL A 85 -11.12 -1.77 16.49
N GLU A 86 -11.68 -2.93 16.76
CA GLU A 86 -11.54 -3.56 18.07
C GLU A 86 -10.85 -4.92 17.91
N ASN A 87 -9.68 -4.97 18.54
CA ASN A 87 -9.14 -6.11 19.28
C ASN A 87 -8.59 -7.31 18.49
N VAL A 88 -7.29 -7.28 18.21
CA VAL A 88 -6.37 -8.37 18.61
C VAL A 88 -5.00 -7.75 18.84
N TYR A 89 -4.49 -7.83 20.08
CA TYR A 89 -3.11 -8.18 20.48
C TYR A 89 -2.99 -7.84 21.96
N THR A 90 -3.60 -8.64 22.83
CA THR A 90 -3.04 -8.84 24.16
C THR A 90 -1.99 -9.92 24.03
N GLU A 91 -0.74 -9.48 24.12
CA GLU A 91 0.40 -10.30 24.48
C GLU A 91 0.07 -11.03 25.78
N ASP A 92 0.17 -12.36 25.79
CA ASP A 92 0.41 -13.09 27.03
C ASP A 92 1.64 -13.98 26.83
N ARG A 93 2.79 -13.34 27.01
CA ARG A 93 4.03 -14.03 27.39
C ARG A 93 3.92 -14.32 28.88
N GLY A 94 3.67 -15.57 29.23
CA GLY A 94 3.71 -16.01 30.63
C GLY A 94 3.16 -17.40 30.84
N VAL A 95 3.91 -18.43 30.42
CA VAL A 95 3.73 -19.77 30.97
C VAL A 95 4.90 -20.01 31.92
N CYS A 96 4.57 -20.15 33.20
CA CYS A 96 5.46 -20.60 34.26
C CYS A 96 5.99 -22.02 34.00
#